data_AF-A0A978VXQ5-F1
#
_entry.id   AF-A0A978VXQ5-F1
#
_cell.length_a   1.000
_cell.length_b   1.000
_cell.length_c   1.000
_cell.angle_alpha   90.00
_cell.angle_beta   90.00
_cell.angle_gamma   90.00
#
_symmetry.space_group_name_H-M   'P 1'
#
loop_
_entity.id
_entity.type
_entity.pdbx_description
1 polymer ?
#
loop_
_entity_poly.entity_id
_entity_poly.type
_entity_poly.pdbx_seq_one_letter_code
_entity_poly.pdbx_strand_id
1 'polypeptide(L)'
;MGDLQVCIVPNRNGVIFGEDRLCPLPSSPSSPSLPTSNPDFGFISAEAWMGKKTYSMILNIPIDSLFSEGVDLPPIGNEGFLRTILPRVVKAIADTGGDVLRFETPEAFNRDKFFWFSDEEFARQTLAGLNPYSIRLIRAMKKKKLFILDYHDLLLPFVKRVRLIKGTTLYGSRTIFFLNPDGTLRPLAIELTRPPMDDKPQWKQVFTSCSWHSSGVWLWRIAKIHVLAHDSGYHQLVSHWLRTHCVTEPYVIATNRQLSVMHPIYRLLDPHLRYTMEINALAREALINAEGTIETCFAPGSTPESLALLLMSLNGASTCKHCLLTLLAGMAVEDPDAPHGLKLTIEDYPFANDGLLLWDAIKEWVSNYVNHYYPGPSQVESDEELQAWWTEIRTKGHEHKKDEPWWPVLKTSKDLIEIITAIVWVTSGHHAAVTFGQYTYAGYFPNRPTIARTNMPTEDPSEEDWKRFMKKPETALFQCFPSKLQAIRVMAVLDILSNHSPDEGYLGKTMEQSWADDPIIKAAFERFNERLKMIEGIIDENSRTEMELEPCLMSF
;
A
#
# COMPACT_ATOMS: atom_id res chain seq x y z
N MET A 1 14.72 -53.19 -32.18
CA MET A 1 13.35 -53.63 -32.54
C MET A 1 12.50 -53.23 -31.35
N GLY A 2 11.94 -52.02 -31.33
CA GLY A 2 10.74 -51.60 -32.11
C GLY A 2 9.55 -51.81 -31.16
N ASP A 3 8.63 -50.89 -30.87
CA ASP A 3 8.02 -49.78 -31.60
C ASP A 3 7.38 -48.83 -30.55
N LEU A 4 7.47 -47.50 -30.67
CA LEU A 4 6.52 -46.57 -31.31
C LEU A 4 5.11 -46.49 -30.67
N GLN A 5 4.69 -45.22 -30.45
CA GLN A 5 3.34 -44.64 -30.57
C GLN A 5 2.45 -44.28 -29.34
N VAL A 6 2.37 -42.95 -29.14
CA VAL A 6 1.26 -42.04 -28.78
C VAL A 6 -0.15 -42.60 -28.63
N CYS A 7 -0.90 -42.12 -27.60
CA CYS A 7 -2.34 -41.81 -27.73
C CYS A 7 -2.76 -40.62 -26.85
N ILE A 8 -3.09 -39.50 -27.50
CA ILE A 8 -4.02 -38.47 -26.99
C ILE A 8 -5.40 -38.82 -27.56
N VAL A 9 -6.43 -39.00 -26.72
CA VAL A 9 -7.84 -38.74 -27.09
C VAL A 9 -8.60 -38.24 -25.84
N PRO A 10 -9.42 -37.18 -25.96
CA PRO A 10 -10.05 -36.47 -24.85
C PRO A 10 -11.35 -37.15 -24.40
N ASN A 11 -11.86 -36.83 -23.21
CA ASN A 11 -13.29 -36.98 -22.99
C ASN A 11 -13.94 -35.85 -22.19
N ARG A 12 -15.13 -35.51 -22.69
CA ARG A 12 -16.11 -34.54 -22.24
C ARG A 12 -16.90 -35.15 -21.07
N ASN A 13 -16.99 -34.41 -19.97
CA ASN A 13 -18.08 -34.35 -18.98
C ASN A 13 -17.48 -34.13 -17.59
N GLY A 14 -17.90 -33.05 -16.94
CA GLY A 14 -17.26 -32.50 -15.76
C GLY A 14 -17.50 -33.24 -14.44
N VAL A 15 -16.79 -32.73 -13.44
CA VAL A 15 -17.11 -32.69 -12.00
C VAL A 15 -16.89 -33.96 -11.14
N ILE A 16 -15.77 -33.89 -10.39
CA ILE A 16 -15.47 -34.10 -8.94
C ILE A 16 -15.79 -35.41 -8.17
N PHE A 17 -14.84 -35.69 -7.23
CA PHE A 17 -14.81 -36.51 -5.99
C PHE A 17 -14.59 -38.01 -6.21
N GLY A 18 -13.71 -38.71 -5.49
CA GLY A 18 -12.74 -38.47 -4.42
C GLY A 18 -12.25 -39.85 -3.96
N GLU A 19 -11.14 -39.95 -3.25
CA GLU A 19 -10.96 -40.82 -2.07
C GLU A 19 -9.51 -40.87 -1.59
N ASP A 20 -9.38 -40.73 -0.27
CA ASP A 20 -8.18 -40.88 0.53
C ASP A 20 -7.59 -42.30 0.44
N ARG A 21 -6.28 -42.41 0.16
CA ARG A 21 -5.44 -43.49 0.71
C ARG A 21 -4.02 -42.99 1.02
N LEU A 22 -3.75 -42.89 2.32
CA LEU A 22 -2.41 -42.92 2.91
C LEU A 22 -1.82 -44.33 2.78
N CYS A 23 -0.55 -44.43 2.36
CA CYS A 23 0.28 -45.64 2.53
C CYS A 23 1.78 -45.28 2.62
N PRO A 24 2.61 -46.14 3.22
CA PRO A 24 3.66 -45.77 4.16
C PRO A 24 5.06 -45.57 3.54
N LEU A 25 5.91 -44.81 4.25
CA LEU A 25 7.35 -44.68 3.96
C LEU A 25 8.09 -46.01 4.18
N PRO A 26 8.96 -46.44 3.26
CA PRO A 26 9.95 -47.47 3.55
C PRO A 26 11.24 -46.85 4.15
N SER A 27 11.81 -47.64 5.03
CA SER A 27 13.02 -47.46 5.85
C SER A 27 14.29 -47.10 5.09
N SER A 28 15.12 -46.30 5.76
CA SER A 28 16.52 -45.94 5.45
C SER A 28 17.43 -47.14 5.14
N PRO A 29 18.55 -46.87 4.44
CA PRO A 29 19.83 -47.25 5.04
C PRO A 29 20.90 -46.14 5.00
N SER A 30 21.67 -46.11 6.10
CA SER A 30 23.07 -45.64 6.26
C SER A 30 23.46 -44.24 5.78
N SER A 31 23.61 -43.35 6.77
CA SER A 31 24.28 -42.06 6.73
C SER A 31 25.78 -42.16 6.44
N PRO A 32 26.35 -41.33 5.54
CA PRO A 32 27.73 -40.90 5.65
C PRO A 32 27.82 -39.69 6.60
N SER A 33 28.86 -39.69 7.43
CA SER A 33 29.23 -38.66 8.39
C SER A 33 29.28 -37.24 7.80
N LEU A 34 28.60 -36.30 8.47
CA LEU A 34 28.72 -34.85 8.26
C LEU A 34 30.16 -34.38 8.51
N PRO A 35 30.80 -33.62 7.61
CA PRO A 35 32.00 -32.89 7.95
C PRO A 35 31.62 -31.72 8.88
N THR A 36 32.06 -31.80 10.13
CA THR A 36 32.08 -30.69 11.08
C THR A 36 33.20 -29.71 10.69
N SER A 37 32.85 -28.69 9.93
CA SER A 37 33.52 -27.38 9.95
C SER A 37 32.75 -26.44 9.03
N ASN A 38 32.05 -25.49 9.64
CA ASN A 38 31.45 -24.34 9.00
C ASN A 38 32.56 -23.56 8.27
N PRO A 39 32.56 -23.41 6.93
CA PRO A 39 33.32 -22.34 6.33
C PRO A 39 32.48 -21.07 6.49
N ASP A 40 33.06 -20.05 7.11
CA ASP A 40 32.50 -18.71 7.18
C ASP A 40 31.85 -18.34 5.85
N PHE A 41 30.54 -18.09 5.85
CA PHE A 41 29.88 -17.37 4.77
C PHE A 41 30.43 -15.94 4.79
N GLY A 42 31.61 -15.76 4.18
CA GLY A 42 32.16 -14.46 3.93
C GLY A 42 31.15 -13.65 3.14
N PHE A 43 30.82 -12.45 3.63
CA PHE A 43 30.02 -11.47 2.91
C PHE A 43 30.61 -11.29 1.49
N ILE A 44 29.96 -11.88 0.50
CA ILE A 44 30.28 -11.62 -0.91
C ILE A 44 29.91 -10.16 -1.14
N SER A 45 30.87 -9.31 -1.53
CA SER A 45 30.58 -7.91 -1.78
C SER A 45 29.53 -7.77 -2.90
N ALA A 46 28.67 -6.75 -2.80
CA ALA A 46 27.66 -6.45 -3.82
C ALA A 46 28.27 -6.36 -5.24
N GLU A 47 29.50 -5.85 -5.34
CA GLU A 47 30.31 -5.82 -6.56
C GLU A 47 30.65 -7.22 -7.10
N ALA A 48 31.01 -8.16 -6.22
CA ALA A 48 31.30 -9.54 -6.58
C ALA A 48 30.02 -10.33 -6.96
N TRP A 49 28.87 -10.00 -6.36
CA TRP A 49 27.58 -10.63 -6.69
C TRP A 49 26.99 -10.15 -8.02
N MET A 50 27.08 -8.85 -8.31
CA MET A 50 26.50 -8.25 -9.54
C MET A 50 27.47 -8.17 -10.72
N GLY A 51 28.77 -8.28 -10.45
CA GLY A 51 29.83 -8.01 -11.42
C GLY A 51 30.12 -6.50 -11.54
N LYS A 52 31.42 -6.16 -11.65
CA LYS A 52 31.98 -4.79 -11.69
C LYS A 52 31.22 -3.78 -12.56
N LYS A 53 30.80 -4.21 -13.75
CA LYS A 53 30.16 -3.32 -14.74
C LYS A 53 28.72 -2.99 -14.38
N THR A 54 27.96 -3.96 -13.90
CA THR A 54 26.59 -3.78 -13.43
C THR A 54 26.56 -3.00 -12.12
N TYR A 55 27.50 -3.30 -11.21
CA TYR A 55 27.71 -2.53 -9.98
C TYR A 55 28.02 -1.05 -10.26
N SER A 56 28.99 -0.76 -11.14
CA SER A 56 29.33 0.61 -11.55
C SER A 56 28.18 1.34 -12.25
N MET A 57 27.32 0.65 -13.00
CA MET A 57 26.18 1.27 -13.69
C MET A 57 25.01 1.56 -12.76
N ILE A 58 24.74 0.69 -11.77
CA ILE A 58 23.74 0.94 -10.71
C ILE A 58 24.26 2.01 -9.73
N LEU A 59 25.57 2.09 -9.50
CA LEU A 59 26.17 3.19 -8.74
C LEU A 59 26.03 4.56 -9.40
N ASN A 60 25.88 4.59 -10.73
CA ASN A 60 25.81 5.79 -11.56
C ASN A 60 24.43 5.92 -12.24
N ILE A 61 23.35 5.48 -11.57
CA ILE A 61 22.02 5.75 -12.12
C ILE A 61 21.89 7.28 -12.13
N PRO A 62 21.49 7.91 -13.25
CA PRO A 62 21.33 9.37 -13.35
C PRO A 62 20.34 9.99 -12.36
N ILE A 63 19.77 9.18 -11.46
CA ILE A 63 18.90 9.57 -10.37
C ILE A 63 19.66 9.83 -9.07
N ASP A 64 20.81 9.22 -8.86
CA ASP A 64 21.62 9.47 -7.66
C ASP A 64 22.10 10.93 -7.62
N SER A 65 22.23 11.55 -8.80
CA SER A 65 22.47 12.98 -8.92
C SER A 65 21.30 13.84 -8.43
N LEU A 66 20.05 13.35 -8.38
CA LEU A 66 18.94 14.11 -7.76
C LEU A 66 19.16 14.36 -6.26
N PHE A 67 19.89 13.46 -5.59
CA PHE A 67 20.15 13.51 -4.15
C PHE A 67 21.52 14.13 -3.82
N SER A 68 22.51 13.94 -4.70
CA SER A 68 23.90 14.39 -4.49
C SER A 68 24.19 15.75 -5.13
N GLU A 69 23.91 15.91 -6.43
CA GLU A 69 24.28 17.09 -7.24
C GLU A 69 23.11 18.08 -7.42
N GLY A 70 21.86 17.59 -7.39
CA GLY A 70 20.65 18.32 -7.76
C GLY A 70 20.42 18.40 -9.28
N VAL A 71 19.31 19.03 -9.68
CA VAL A 71 18.98 19.27 -11.10
C VAL A 71 18.65 20.72 -11.33
N ASP A 72 19.25 21.29 -12.37
CA ASP A 72 18.91 22.62 -12.88
C ASP A 72 17.46 22.64 -13.35
N LEU A 73 16.65 23.50 -12.74
CA LEU A 73 15.29 23.72 -13.20
C LEU A 73 15.33 24.58 -14.48
N PRO A 74 14.62 24.20 -15.56
CA PRO A 74 14.41 25.13 -16.67
C PRO A 74 13.68 26.39 -16.15
N PRO A 75 13.91 27.58 -16.72
CA PRO A 75 13.23 28.80 -16.30
C PRO A 75 11.72 28.58 -16.38
N ILE A 76 11.09 28.50 -15.21
CA ILE A 76 9.69 28.15 -15.05
C ILE A 76 8.88 29.31 -15.64
N GLY A 77 8.22 29.07 -16.79
CA GLY A 77 7.22 30.00 -17.33
C GLY A 77 6.14 30.26 -16.29
N ASN A 78 5.54 31.46 -16.32
CA ASN A 78 4.75 32.07 -15.24
C ASN A 78 3.50 31.32 -14.71
N GLU A 79 3.24 30.07 -15.11
CA GLU A 79 2.05 29.31 -14.69
C GLU A 79 2.40 27.85 -14.37
N GLY A 80 2.23 27.43 -13.11
CA GLY A 80 2.38 26.03 -12.72
C GLY A 80 2.30 25.78 -11.22
N PHE A 81 1.49 24.77 -10.84
CA PHE A 81 1.29 24.21 -9.48
C PHE A 81 2.57 24.02 -8.67
N LEU A 82 3.67 23.65 -9.34
CA LEU A 82 4.97 23.50 -8.73
C LEU A 82 5.39 24.79 -7.99
N ARG A 83 5.30 25.98 -8.59
CA ARG A 83 5.77 27.23 -7.94
C ARG A 83 4.93 27.62 -6.72
N THR A 84 3.64 27.30 -6.70
CA THR A 84 2.72 27.61 -5.59
C THR A 84 3.02 26.79 -4.34
N ILE A 85 3.71 25.65 -4.49
CA ILE A 85 3.99 24.68 -3.41
C ILE A 85 5.50 24.49 -3.18
N LEU A 86 6.35 25.13 -3.99
CA LEU A 86 7.81 25.01 -3.99
C LEU A 86 8.65 25.79 -2.94
N PRO A 87 8.16 26.47 -1.87
CA PRO A 87 9.10 27.19 -1.00
C PRO A 87 10.11 26.29 -0.26
N ARG A 88 9.84 24.99 -0.07
CA ARG A 88 10.68 24.12 0.79
C ARG A 88 11.54 23.08 0.06
N VAL A 89 11.18 22.64 -1.15
CA VAL A 89 11.94 21.60 -1.90
C VAL A 89 13.17 22.19 -2.60
N VAL A 90 13.24 23.52 -2.77
CA VAL A 90 14.37 24.21 -3.38
C VAL A 90 15.38 24.61 -2.31
N LYS A 91 16.41 23.79 -2.11
CA LYS A 91 17.62 24.23 -1.41
C LYS A 91 18.43 25.10 -2.39
N ALA A 92 18.10 26.38 -2.46
CA ALA A 92 18.88 27.35 -3.22
C ALA A 92 20.29 27.41 -2.61
N ILE A 93 21.26 26.75 -3.25
CA ILE A 93 22.68 26.94 -2.94
C ILE A 93 23.03 28.30 -3.53
N ALA A 94 23.15 29.31 -2.67
CA ALA A 94 23.33 30.71 -3.03
C ALA A 94 24.69 31.05 -3.68
N ASP A 95 25.45 30.06 -4.18
CA ASP A 95 26.81 30.28 -4.67
C ASP A 95 26.97 30.11 -6.21
N THR A 96 25.92 29.71 -6.95
CA THR A 96 26.01 29.49 -8.42
C THR A 96 24.97 30.19 -9.30
N GLY A 97 24.07 30.99 -8.73
CA GLY A 97 23.17 31.85 -9.53
C GLY A 97 22.10 31.12 -10.36
N GLY A 98 21.76 29.86 -10.02
CA GLY A 98 20.66 29.09 -10.61
C GLY A 98 19.83 28.35 -9.56
N ASP A 99 18.55 28.09 -9.86
CA ASP A 99 17.64 27.32 -9.00
C ASP A 99 17.91 25.81 -9.17
N VAL A 100 18.64 25.23 -8.22
CA VAL A 100 18.93 23.79 -8.17
C VAL A 100 17.92 23.09 -7.26
N LEU A 101 17.21 22.08 -7.79
CA LEU A 101 16.35 21.20 -7.00
C LEU A 101 17.15 20.02 -6.46
N ARG A 102 17.17 19.83 -5.14
CA ARG A 102 17.86 18.72 -4.48
C ARG A 102 16.96 18.06 -3.46
N PHE A 103 16.80 16.74 -3.61
CA PHE A 103 15.94 15.91 -2.77
C PHE A 103 16.70 15.35 -1.57
N GLU A 104 16.02 15.19 -0.43
CA GLU A 104 16.58 14.48 0.71
C GLU A 104 16.71 12.99 0.41
N THR A 105 17.80 12.38 0.87
CA THR A 105 18.05 10.95 0.58
C THR A 105 17.27 10.09 1.58
N PRO A 106 16.40 9.17 1.11
CA PRO A 106 15.66 8.28 2.00
C PRO A 106 16.61 7.44 2.88
N GLU A 107 16.22 7.18 4.14
CA GLU A 107 17.11 6.52 5.10
C GLU A 107 17.53 5.11 4.67
N ALA A 108 16.59 4.33 4.13
CA ALA A 108 16.88 3.00 3.59
C ALA A 108 17.98 3.00 2.53
N PHE A 109 18.02 4.03 1.67
CA PHE A 109 19.06 4.19 0.65
C PHE A 109 20.43 4.51 1.27
N ASN A 110 20.46 5.30 2.35
CA ASN A 110 21.71 5.60 3.08
C ASN A 110 22.28 4.36 3.78
N ARG A 111 21.43 3.47 4.26
CA ARG A 111 21.82 2.22 4.93
C ARG A 111 22.37 1.19 3.93
N ASP A 112 21.59 0.89 2.89
CA ASP A 112 22.02 0.02 1.78
C ASP A 112 21.39 0.47 0.48
N LYS A 113 22.20 0.95 -0.47
CA LYS A 113 21.74 1.37 -1.80
C LYS A 113 21.10 0.25 -2.63
N PHE A 114 21.38 -1.01 -2.33
CA PHE A 114 20.92 -2.17 -3.10
C PHE A 114 19.76 -2.92 -2.44
N PHE A 115 19.24 -2.45 -1.30
CA PHE A 115 18.18 -3.09 -0.52
C PHE A 115 16.97 -3.51 -1.39
N TRP A 116 16.57 -2.64 -2.33
CA TRP A 116 15.43 -2.85 -3.23
C TRP A 116 15.60 -4.03 -4.20
N PHE A 117 16.82 -4.55 -4.41
CA PHE A 117 17.03 -5.77 -5.18
C PHE A 117 16.57 -7.02 -4.43
N SER A 118 16.51 -6.96 -3.09
CA SER A 118 16.18 -8.11 -2.25
C SER A 118 14.75 -8.60 -2.49
N ASP A 119 14.59 -9.92 -2.45
CA ASP A 119 13.27 -10.54 -2.43
C ASP A 119 12.62 -10.45 -1.04
N GLU A 120 13.44 -10.37 0.00
CA GLU A 120 12.99 -10.19 1.39
C GLU A 120 12.37 -8.81 1.55
N GLU A 121 13.04 -7.75 1.10
CA GLU A 121 12.49 -6.39 1.17
C GLU A 121 11.22 -6.24 0.32
N PHE A 122 11.20 -6.84 -0.87
CA PHE A 122 10.02 -6.85 -1.72
C PHE A 122 8.80 -7.49 -1.01
N ALA A 123 9.00 -8.57 -0.26
CA ALA A 123 7.94 -9.22 0.50
C ALA A 123 7.62 -8.49 1.81
N ARG A 124 8.63 -7.99 2.54
CA ARG A 124 8.46 -7.25 3.79
C ARG A 124 7.61 -5.99 3.59
N GLN A 125 7.81 -5.27 2.49
CA GLN A 125 7.00 -4.09 2.16
C GLN A 125 5.52 -4.40 1.93
N THR A 126 5.13 -5.66 1.71
CA THR A 126 3.71 -6.04 1.63
C THR A 126 3.03 -6.13 2.99
N LEU A 127 3.79 -6.11 4.09
CA LEU A 127 3.30 -6.12 5.48
C LEU A 127 3.64 -4.85 6.25
N ALA A 128 4.76 -4.20 5.92
CA ALA A 128 5.30 -3.07 6.67
C ALA A 128 5.77 -1.90 5.77
N GLY A 129 5.44 -1.95 4.48
CA GLY A 129 5.75 -0.88 3.53
C GLY A 129 4.59 0.09 3.33
N LEU A 130 4.62 0.78 2.20
CA LEU A 130 3.66 1.83 1.84
C LEU A 130 2.19 1.35 1.69
N ASN A 131 1.97 0.07 1.37
CA ASN A 131 0.64 -0.50 1.14
C ASN A 131 0.48 -1.85 1.84
N PRO A 132 0.46 -1.86 3.19
CA PRO A 132 0.71 -3.06 3.97
C PRO A 132 -0.48 -4.02 4.04
N TYR A 133 -1.69 -3.64 3.61
CA TYR A 133 -2.90 -4.45 3.80
C TYR A 133 -3.50 -5.03 2.51
N SER A 134 -2.78 -4.96 1.38
CA SER A 134 -3.28 -5.51 0.10
C SER A 134 -3.11 -7.03 -0.03
N ILE A 135 -2.22 -7.62 0.76
CA ILE A 135 -1.93 -9.07 0.75
C ILE A 135 -3.09 -9.88 1.35
N ARG A 136 -3.36 -11.06 0.80
CA ARG A 136 -4.45 -11.94 1.24
C ARG A 136 -3.99 -13.38 1.44
N LEU A 137 -4.59 -14.07 2.40
CA LEU A 137 -4.37 -15.49 2.63
C LEU A 137 -5.04 -16.36 1.54
N ILE A 138 -4.29 -17.32 0.98
CA ILE A 138 -4.84 -18.37 0.12
C ILE A 138 -5.47 -19.45 0.99
N ARG A 139 -6.81 -19.40 1.14
CA ARG A 139 -7.58 -20.29 2.02
C ARG A 139 -7.68 -21.75 1.57
N ALA A 140 -7.36 -22.06 0.31
CA ALA A 140 -7.47 -23.41 -0.24
C ALA A 140 -6.50 -24.44 0.39
N MET A 141 -5.52 -23.98 1.19
CA MET A 141 -4.48 -24.82 1.77
C MET A 141 -4.68 -25.05 3.28
N LYS A 142 -4.62 -26.31 3.71
CA LYS A 142 -4.80 -26.71 5.13
C LYS A 142 -3.88 -25.98 6.11
N LYS A 143 -2.63 -25.69 5.71
CA LYS A 143 -1.60 -25.10 6.60
C LYS A 143 -1.59 -23.55 6.62
N LYS A 144 -2.45 -22.86 5.84
CA LYS A 144 -2.54 -21.38 5.80
C LYS A 144 -1.18 -20.64 5.67
N LYS A 145 -0.24 -21.17 4.87
CA LYS A 145 1.11 -20.60 4.67
C LYS A 145 1.33 -19.90 3.33
N LEU A 146 0.32 -19.84 2.47
CA LEU A 146 0.42 -19.20 1.16
C LEU A 146 -0.40 -17.93 1.12
N PHE A 147 0.20 -16.87 0.61
CA PHE A 147 -0.40 -15.55 0.49
C PHE A 147 -0.34 -15.07 -0.95
N ILE A 148 -1.25 -14.17 -1.30
CA ILE A 148 -1.37 -13.63 -2.65
C ILE A 148 -1.55 -12.12 -2.62
N LEU A 149 -0.84 -11.44 -3.52
CA LEU A 149 -1.12 -10.08 -3.93
C LEU A 149 -1.73 -10.14 -5.34
N ASP A 150 -3.02 -9.87 -5.45
CA ASP A 150 -3.80 -10.09 -6.69
C ASP A 150 -4.31 -8.76 -7.27
N TYR A 151 -3.71 -8.34 -8.37
CA TYR A 151 -4.13 -7.22 -9.20
C TYR A 151 -4.60 -7.69 -10.58
N HIS A 152 -4.75 -8.99 -10.81
CA HIS A 152 -5.04 -9.53 -12.13
C HIS A 152 -6.41 -9.09 -12.62
N ASP A 153 -7.48 -9.48 -11.92
CA ASP A 153 -8.84 -9.21 -12.38
C ASP A 153 -9.19 -7.72 -12.33
N LEU A 154 -8.51 -6.99 -11.45
CA LEU A 154 -8.67 -5.55 -11.29
C LEU A 154 -8.05 -4.78 -12.47
N LEU A 155 -6.83 -5.12 -12.90
CA LEU A 155 -6.09 -4.36 -13.91
C LEU A 155 -6.30 -4.88 -15.34
N LEU A 156 -6.61 -6.17 -15.52
CA LEU A 156 -6.74 -6.79 -16.84
C LEU A 156 -7.70 -6.04 -17.79
N PRO A 157 -8.85 -5.50 -17.34
CA PRO A 157 -9.74 -4.73 -18.21
C PRO A 157 -9.12 -3.44 -18.78
N PHE A 158 -8.15 -2.85 -18.07
CA PHE A 158 -7.52 -1.58 -18.45
C PHE A 158 -6.29 -1.74 -19.34
N VAL A 159 -5.68 -2.93 -19.36
CA VAL A 159 -4.43 -3.20 -20.08
C VAL A 159 -4.46 -2.73 -21.53
N LYS A 160 -5.54 -3.01 -22.26
CA LYS A 160 -5.65 -2.64 -23.68
C LYS A 160 -5.63 -1.12 -23.89
N ARG A 161 -6.27 -0.35 -23.00
CA ARG A 161 -6.36 1.11 -23.13
C ARG A 161 -5.08 1.80 -22.71
N VAL A 162 -4.50 1.40 -21.58
CA VAL A 162 -3.25 1.97 -21.07
C VAL A 162 -2.10 1.76 -22.06
N ARG A 163 -2.04 0.60 -22.73
CA ARG A 163 -1.00 0.31 -23.73
C ARG A 163 -1.11 1.13 -25.02
N LEU A 164 -2.18 1.89 -25.25
CA LEU A 164 -2.25 2.86 -26.34
C LEU A 164 -1.44 4.12 -26.03
N ILE A 165 -1.21 4.41 -24.75
CA ILE A 165 -0.45 5.57 -24.30
C ILE A 165 1.04 5.29 -24.50
N LYS A 166 1.76 6.22 -25.12
CA LYS A 166 3.20 6.06 -25.37
C LYS A 166 3.98 6.16 -24.05
N GLY A 167 4.96 5.27 -23.89
CA GLY A 167 5.88 5.30 -22.75
C GLY A 167 5.28 4.76 -21.45
N THR A 168 4.25 3.92 -21.53
CA THR A 168 3.70 3.17 -20.40
C THR A 168 3.28 1.76 -20.84
N THR A 169 3.18 0.84 -19.89
CA THR A 169 2.56 -0.46 -20.07
C THR A 169 1.88 -0.92 -18.79
N LEU A 170 1.00 -1.91 -18.94
CA LEU A 170 0.23 -2.51 -17.86
C LEU A 170 0.06 -4.01 -18.11
N TYR A 171 -0.02 -4.79 -17.03
CA TYR A 171 -0.44 -6.19 -17.03
C TYR A 171 -1.45 -6.43 -15.91
N GLY A 172 -2.25 -7.48 -16.02
CA GLY A 172 -2.84 -8.10 -14.83
C GLY A 172 -1.75 -8.91 -14.11
N SER A 173 -1.52 -8.66 -12.82
CA SER A 173 -0.47 -9.35 -12.07
C SER A 173 -0.98 -10.13 -10.86
N ARG A 174 -0.40 -11.30 -10.60
CA ARG A 174 -0.55 -12.03 -9.33
C ARG A 174 0.82 -12.36 -8.76
N THR A 175 1.01 -12.15 -7.48
CA THR A 175 2.24 -12.53 -6.79
C THR A 175 1.91 -13.48 -5.65
N ILE A 176 2.60 -14.62 -5.59
CA ILE A 176 2.42 -15.63 -4.55
C ILE A 176 3.60 -15.55 -3.58
N PHE A 177 3.28 -15.54 -2.29
CA PHE A 177 4.23 -15.54 -1.19
C PHE A 177 4.05 -16.79 -0.33
N PHE A 178 5.15 -17.20 0.32
CA PHE A 178 5.18 -18.26 1.30
C PHE A 178 5.68 -17.74 2.64
N LEU A 179 4.99 -18.10 3.72
CA LEU A 179 5.41 -17.80 5.08
C LEU A 179 6.37 -18.87 5.59
N ASN A 180 7.61 -18.46 5.77
CA ASN A 180 8.67 -19.30 6.30
C ASN A 180 8.43 -19.62 7.79
N PRO A 181 9.06 -20.70 8.32
CA PRO A 181 8.97 -21.02 9.74
C PRO A 181 9.56 -19.95 10.67
N ASP A 182 10.42 -19.07 10.17
CA ASP A 182 11.01 -17.94 10.90
C ASP A 182 10.09 -16.71 10.97
N GLY A 183 8.88 -16.77 10.40
CA GLY A 183 7.92 -15.66 10.39
C GLY A 183 8.03 -14.75 9.17
N THR A 184 9.05 -14.90 8.31
CA THR A 184 9.26 -14.02 7.16
C THR A 184 8.47 -14.46 5.91
N LEU A 185 8.08 -13.49 5.07
CA LEU A 185 7.48 -13.77 3.76
C LEU A 185 8.55 -13.88 2.69
N ARG A 186 8.42 -14.89 1.82
CA ARG A 186 9.25 -15.06 0.63
C ARG A 186 8.41 -15.07 -0.65
N PRO A 187 8.77 -14.28 -1.68
CA PRO A 187 8.09 -14.33 -2.96
C PRO A 187 8.47 -15.61 -3.73
N LEU A 188 7.47 -16.35 -4.19
CA LEU A 188 7.65 -17.59 -4.94
C LEU A 188 7.53 -17.39 -6.45
N ALA A 189 6.47 -16.70 -6.87
CA ALA A 189 6.12 -16.57 -8.27
C ALA A 189 5.36 -15.26 -8.55
N ILE A 190 5.60 -14.70 -9.73
CA ILE A 190 4.86 -13.57 -10.29
C ILE A 190 4.27 -14.02 -11.63
N GLU A 191 2.95 -13.98 -11.74
CA GLU A 191 2.22 -14.13 -12.98
C GLU A 191 1.96 -12.74 -13.58
N LEU A 192 2.30 -12.55 -14.85
CA LEU A 192 1.92 -11.37 -15.64
C LEU A 192 1.06 -11.80 -16.82
N THR A 193 -0.08 -11.14 -16.99
CA THR A 193 -1.09 -11.45 -18.01
C THR A 193 -1.42 -10.23 -18.85
N ARG A 194 -1.42 -10.42 -20.17
CA ARG A 194 -1.96 -9.49 -21.17
C ARG A 194 -3.22 -10.10 -21.79
N PRO A 195 -4.34 -9.37 -21.88
CA PRO A 195 -5.53 -9.86 -22.57
C PRO A 195 -5.26 -10.03 -24.08
N PRO A 196 -6.15 -10.73 -24.81
CA PRO A 196 -6.08 -10.75 -26.28
C PRO A 196 -6.17 -9.33 -26.84
N MET A 197 -5.19 -8.94 -27.65
CA MET A 197 -5.14 -7.63 -28.32
C MET A 197 -4.27 -7.69 -29.57
N ASP A 198 -4.51 -6.79 -30.52
CA ASP A 198 -3.75 -6.64 -31.77
C ASP A 198 -3.57 -7.96 -32.56
N ASP A 199 -4.68 -8.70 -32.72
CA ASP A 199 -4.75 -10.02 -33.36
C ASP A 199 -3.87 -11.11 -32.71
N LYS A 200 -3.32 -10.84 -31.52
CA LYS A 200 -2.55 -11.80 -30.74
C LYS A 200 -3.42 -12.45 -29.67
N PRO A 201 -3.20 -13.75 -29.39
CA PRO A 201 -3.87 -14.42 -28.29
C PRO A 201 -3.46 -13.81 -26.94
N GLN A 202 -4.17 -14.21 -25.89
CA GLN A 202 -3.80 -13.89 -24.52
C GLN A 202 -2.36 -14.35 -24.26
N TRP A 203 -1.54 -13.45 -23.73
CA TRP A 203 -0.19 -13.78 -23.30
C TRP A 203 -0.18 -13.86 -21.77
N LYS A 204 0.45 -14.91 -21.24
CA LYS A 204 0.65 -15.10 -19.81
C LYS A 204 1.99 -15.78 -19.57
N GLN A 205 2.71 -15.32 -18.56
CA GLN A 205 3.97 -15.94 -18.15
C GLN A 205 4.15 -15.86 -16.64
N VAL A 206 4.71 -16.94 -16.08
CA VAL A 206 5.09 -17.02 -14.67
C VAL A 206 6.60 -16.88 -14.54
N PHE A 207 7.02 -15.96 -13.69
CA PHE A 207 8.41 -15.71 -13.32
C PHE A 207 8.62 -16.21 -11.90
N THR A 208 9.80 -16.76 -11.61
CA THR A 208 10.14 -17.29 -10.28
C THR A 208 11.51 -16.79 -9.85
N SER A 209 11.71 -16.63 -8.54
CA SER A 209 12.97 -16.17 -7.94
C SER A 209 14.12 -17.16 -8.13
N CYS A 210 13.81 -18.45 -8.33
CA CYS A 210 14.79 -19.54 -8.42
C CYS A 210 15.18 -19.86 -9.87
N SER A 211 15.68 -18.87 -10.62
CA SER A 211 16.25 -19.15 -11.94
C SER A 211 17.75 -19.45 -11.83
N TRP A 212 18.15 -20.63 -12.29
CA TRP A 212 19.57 -21.04 -12.41
C TRP A 212 20.30 -20.33 -13.55
N HIS A 213 19.59 -19.56 -14.38
CA HIS A 213 20.14 -18.81 -15.50
C HIS A 213 20.12 -17.31 -15.21
N SER A 214 21.23 -16.63 -15.52
CA SER A 214 21.36 -15.18 -15.33
C SER A 214 20.25 -14.38 -16.01
N SER A 215 19.79 -14.80 -17.19
CA SER A 215 18.67 -14.19 -17.90
C SER A 215 17.36 -14.23 -17.10
N GLY A 216 17.09 -15.33 -16.40
CA GLY A 216 15.88 -15.45 -15.58
C GLY A 216 15.91 -14.58 -14.32
N VAL A 217 17.08 -14.34 -13.74
CA VAL A 217 17.23 -13.38 -12.62
C VAL A 217 16.87 -11.96 -13.06
N TRP A 218 17.26 -11.56 -14.27
CA TRP A 218 16.88 -10.26 -14.82
C TRP A 218 15.38 -10.16 -15.14
N LEU A 219 14.80 -11.22 -15.70
CA LEU A 219 13.35 -11.27 -15.95
C LEU A 219 12.55 -11.21 -14.64
N TRP A 220 13.01 -11.88 -13.58
CA TRP A 220 12.43 -11.80 -12.25
C TRP A 220 12.42 -10.37 -11.72
N ARG A 221 13.54 -9.65 -11.83
CA ARG A 221 13.65 -8.25 -11.40
C ARG A 221 12.70 -7.32 -12.17
N ILE A 222 12.60 -7.47 -13.50
CA ILE A 222 11.66 -6.68 -14.31
C ILE A 222 10.21 -7.03 -13.92
N ALA A 223 9.91 -8.31 -13.66
CA ALA A 223 8.59 -8.73 -13.19
C ALA A 223 8.23 -8.09 -11.83
N LYS A 224 9.19 -7.99 -10.88
CA LYS A 224 9.00 -7.25 -9.62
C LYS A 224 8.66 -5.78 -9.88
N ILE A 225 9.36 -5.10 -10.80
CA ILE A 225 9.06 -3.70 -11.17
C ILE A 225 7.63 -3.53 -11.65
N HIS A 226 7.13 -4.43 -12.50
CA HIS A 226 5.73 -4.38 -12.95
C HIS A 226 4.75 -4.51 -11.78
N VAL A 227 4.96 -5.49 -10.89
CA VAL A 227 4.12 -5.66 -9.71
C VAL A 227 4.18 -4.43 -8.80
N LEU A 228 5.36 -3.87 -8.57
CA LEU A 228 5.52 -2.65 -7.77
C LEU A 228 4.83 -1.45 -8.41
N ALA A 229 4.88 -1.29 -9.73
CA ALA A 229 4.16 -0.23 -10.44
C ALA A 229 2.63 -0.39 -10.32
N HIS A 230 2.13 -1.63 -10.39
CA HIS A 230 0.72 -1.93 -10.17
C HIS A 230 0.29 -1.63 -8.73
N ASP A 231 1.10 -2.05 -7.76
CA ASP A 231 0.85 -1.81 -6.35
C ASP A 231 0.89 -0.32 -6.02
N SER A 232 1.87 0.44 -6.53
CA SER A 232 1.93 1.90 -6.38
C SER A 232 0.69 2.60 -6.95
N GLY A 233 0.20 2.15 -8.10
CA GLY A 233 -1.04 2.67 -8.69
C GLY A 233 -2.28 2.35 -7.85
N TYR A 234 -2.37 1.13 -7.32
CA TYR A 234 -3.44 0.72 -6.42
C TYR A 234 -3.37 1.44 -5.08
N HIS A 235 -2.18 1.60 -4.52
CA HIS A 235 -1.92 2.31 -3.29
C HIS A 235 -2.45 3.74 -3.39
N GLN A 236 -1.97 4.50 -4.37
CA GLN A 236 -2.33 5.91 -4.48
C GLN A 236 -3.82 6.13 -4.73
N LEU A 237 -4.41 5.40 -5.67
CA LEU A 237 -5.80 5.62 -6.04
C LEU A 237 -6.76 4.98 -5.03
N VAL A 238 -6.50 3.76 -4.60
CA VAL A 238 -7.45 2.99 -3.80
C VAL A 238 -7.12 3.06 -2.32
N SER A 239 -5.92 2.67 -1.92
CA SER A 239 -5.56 2.59 -0.51
C SER A 239 -5.50 3.96 0.18
N HIS A 240 -4.98 4.96 -0.52
CA HIS A 240 -4.83 6.33 -0.05
C HIS A 240 -6.04 7.15 -0.48
N TRP A 241 -6.13 7.57 -1.74
CA TRP A 241 -7.16 8.50 -2.20
C TRP A 241 -8.61 8.03 -1.94
N LEU A 242 -8.98 6.82 -2.37
CA LEU A 242 -10.35 6.36 -2.20
C LEU A 242 -10.70 6.09 -0.74
N ARG A 243 -9.89 5.28 -0.05
CA ARG A 243 -10.20 4.72 1.27
C ARG A 243 -9.90 5.65 2.44
N THR A 244 -9.31 6.82 2.20
CA THR A 244 -9.18 7.87 3.21
C THR A 244 -9.84 9.16 2.73
N HIS A 245 -9.35 9.78 1.66
CA HIS A 245 -9.81 11.10 1.22
C HIS A 245 -11.28 11.09 0.75
N CYS A 246 -11.64 10.21 -0.18
CA CYS A 246 -12.99 10.19 -0.76
C CYS A 246 -14.06 9.68 0.20
N VAL A 247 -13.74 8.71 1.07
CA VAL A 247 -14.72 8.21 2.05
C VAL A 247 -14.97 9.18 3.19
N THR A 248 -13.97 9.98 3.56
CA THR A 248 -14.10 10.94 4.66
C THR A 248 -14.84 12.21 4.25
N GLU A 249 -14.68 12.70 3.01
CA GLU A 249 -15.30 13.96 2.56
C GLU A 249 -16.84 14.00 2.75
N PRO A 250 -17.61 12.93 2.46
CA PRO A 250 -19.03 12.87 2.82
C PRO A 250 -19.32 13.00 4.32
N TYR A 251 -18.45 12.46 5.19
CA TYR A 251 -18.59 12.61 6.63
C TYR A 251 -18.41 14.08 7.04
N VAL A 252 -17.45 14.80 6.46
CA VAL A 252 -17.25 16.23 6.70
C VAL A 252 -18.48 17.04 6.32
N ILE A 253 -19.02 16.78 5.13
CA ILE A 253 -20.18 17.49 4.59
C ILE A 253 -21.42 17.26 5.46
N ALA A 254 -21.74 16.00 5.78
CA ALA A 254 -22.91 15.68 6.58
C ALA A 254 -22.77 16.19 8.03
N THR A 255 -21.59 16.10 8.62
CA THR A 255 -21.32 16.60 9.98
C THR A 255 -21.58 18.10 10.09
N ASN A 256 -21.13 18.89 9.12
CA ASN A 256 -21.38 20.34 9.10
C ASN A 256 -22.81 20.73 8.70
N ARG A 257 -23.57 19.84 8.05
CA ARG A 257 -24.94 20.12 7.58
C ARG A 257 -26.01 19.72 8.59
N GLN A 258 -25.79 18.63 9.33
CA GLN A 258 -26.81 18.00 10.16
C GLN A 258 -26.55 18.14 11.66
N LEU A 259 -25.29 18.26 12.09
CA LEU A 259 -24.95 18.38 13.51
C LEU A 259 -24.63 19.84 13.84
N SER A 260 -25.26 20.36 14.90
CA SER A 260 -24.93 21.67 15.45
C SER A 260 -23.50 21.70 15.98
N VAL A 261 -22.85 22.88 15.97
CA VAL A 261 -21.53 23.08 16.60
C VAL A 261 -21.52 22.79 18.11
N MET A 262 -22.71 22.76 18.73
CA MET A 262 -22.90 22.39 20.14
C MET A 262 -23.12 20.89 20.34
N HIS A 263 -23.37 20.14 19.26
CA HIS A 263 -23.68 18.72 19.32
C HIS A 263 -22.44 17.93 19.79
N PRO A 264 -22.56 17.01 20.76
CA PRO A 264 -21.40 16.31 21.32
C PRO A 264 -20.64 15.50 20.26
N ILE A 265 -21.33 14.92 19.29
CA ILE A 265 -20.69 14.18 18.18
C ILE A 265 -20.01 15.10 17.17
N TYR A 266 -20.51 16.33 16.93
CA TYR A 266 -19.81 17.30 16.09
C TYR A 266 -18.45 17.64 16.71
N ARG A 267 -18.47 17.99 18.00
CA ARG A 267 -17.28 18.31 18.79
C ARG A 267 -16.25 17.19 18.79
N LEU A 268 -16.71 15.95 18.98
CA LEU A 268 -15.83 14.79 18.92
C LEU A 268 -15.17 14.60 17.54
N LEU A 269 -15.90 14.82 16.44
CA LEU A 269 -15.42 14.56 15.08
C LEU A 269 -14.67 15.73 14.46
N ASP A 270 -14.97 16.97 14.81
CA ASP A 270 -14.42 18.18 14.19
C ASP A 270 -12.88 18.20 14.10
N PRO A 271 -12.13 17.87 15.17
CA PRO A 271 -10.67 17.80 15.10
C PRO A 271 -10.14 16.77 14.08
N HIS A 272 -10.89 15.70 13.85
CA HIS A 272 -10.53 14.60 12.95
C HIS A 272 -10.90 14.85 11.48
N LEU A 273 -11.66 15.91 11.21
CA LEU A 273 -12.15 16.26 9.88
C LEU A 273 -11.43 17.49 9.30
N ARG A 274 -10.52 18.08 10.08
CA ARG A 274 -9.74 19.28 9.74
C ARG A 274 -9.02 19.13 8.40
N TYR A 275 -9.06 20.18 7.58
CA TYR A 275 -8.44 20.31 6.25
C TYR A 275 -8.80 19.28 5.16
N THR A 276 -9.61 18.27 5.47
CA THR A 276 -9.95 17.19 4.50
C THR A 276 -10.57 17.75 3.22
N MET A 277 -11.53 18.68 3.32
CA MET A 277 -12.17 19.25 2.12
C MET A 277 -11.23 20.15 1.30
N GLU A 278 -10.34 20.88 1.98
CA GLU A 278 -9.40 21.79 1.32
C GLU A 278 -8.36 21.02 0.50
N ILE A 279 -7.73 20.00 1.11
CA ILE A 279 -6.78 19.16 0.38
C ILE A 279 -7.45 18.36 -0.74
N ASN A 280 -8.67 17.87 -0.55
CA ASN A 280 -9.40 17.16 -1.59
C ASN A 280 -9.76 18.07 -2.77
N ALA A 281 -10.10 19.34 -2.51
CA ALA A 281 -10.35 20.32 -3.56
C ALA A 281 -9.08 20.60 -4.38
N LEU A 282 -7.94 20.84 -3.72
CA LEU A 282 -6.65 21.05 -4.38
C LEU A 282 -6.21 19.81 -5.18
N ALA A 283 -6.44 18.61 -4.64
CA ALA A 283 -6.14 17.37 -5.35
C ALA A 283 -6.98 17.22 -6.62
N ARG A 284 -8.28 17.58 -6.58
CA ARG A 284 -9.14 17.60 -7.78
C ARG A 284 -8.69 18.62 -8.81
N GLU A 285 -8.09 19.72 -8.38
CA GLU A 285 -7.63 20.79 -9.28
C GLU A 285 -6.30 20.45 -9.97
N ALA A 286 -5.35 19.86 -9.24
CA ALA A 286 -3.97 19.77 -9.71
C ALA A 286 -3.27 18.40 -9.56
N LEU A 287 -3.88 17.43 -8.88
CA LEU A 287 -3.29 16.10 -8.66
C LEU A 287 -3.94 15.02 -9.52
N ILE A 288 -5.26 14.87 -9.42
CA ILE A 288 -6.06 13.82 -10.07
C ILE A 288 -6.88 14.33 -11.26
N ASN A 289 -6.72 15.60 -11.64
CA ASN A 289 -7.33 16.17 -12.84
C ASN A 289 -6.76 15.55 -14.12
N ALA A 290 -7.44 15.80 -15.24
CA ALA A 290 -6.95 15.43 -16.56
C ALA A 290 -5.58 16.06 -16.81
N GLU A 291 -4.62 15.26 -17.28
CA GLU A 291 -3.21 15.61 -17.46
C GLU A 291 -2.46 15.97 -16.16
N GLY A 292 -3.07 15.66 -15.01
CA GLY A 292 -2.48 15.83 -13.69
C GLY A 292 -1.31 14.88 -13.41
N THR A 293 -0.71 15.01 -12.23
CA THR A 293 0.48 14.23 -11.86
C THR A 293 0.17 12.73 -11.79
N ILE A 294 -0.99 12.34 -11.25
CA ILE A 294 -1.35 10.92 -11.13
C ILE A 294 -1.49 10.27 -12.51
N GLU A 295 -2.19 10.92 -13.44
CA GLU A 295 -2.40 10.41 -14.80
C GLU A 295 -1.10 10.26 -15.60
N THR A 296 -0.20 11.23 -15.49
CA THR A 296 1.02 11.27 -16.31
C THR A 296 2.15 10.39 -15.76
N CYS A 297 2.07 9.99 -14.49
CA CYS A 297 3.19 9.35 -13.78
C CYS A 297 2.87 7.98 -13.14
N PHE A 298 1.62 7.50 -13.14
CA PHE A 298 1.24 6.22 -12.54
C PHE A 298 0.71 5.20 -13.56
N ALA A 299 0.91 3.90 -13.26
CA ALA A 299 0.57 2.78 -14.13
C ALA A 299 -0.90 2.69 -14.60
N PRO A 300 -1.93 3.11 -13.83
CA PRO A 300 -3.32 3.16 -14.31
C PRO A 300 -3.52 4.12 -15.48
N GLY A 301 -2.63 5.10 -15.66
CA GLY A 301 -2.66 6.04 -16.77
C GLY A 301 -3.84 6.99 -16.71
N SER A 302 -4.56 7.10 -17.83
CA SER A 302 -5.52 8.18 -18.07
C SER A 302 -6.66 8.31 -17.06
N THR A 303 -7.24 9.51 -16.96
CA THR A 303 -8.30 9.84 -15.99
C THR A 303 -9.46 8.82 -15.99
N PRO A 304 -9.97 8.33 -17.16
CA PRO A 304 -11.05 7.36 -17.19
C PRO A 304 -10.69 6.00 -16.59
N GLU A 305 -9.45 5.55 -16.75
CA GLU A 305 -8.93 4.28 -16.24
C GLU A 305 -8.71 4.38 -14.73
N SER A 306 -8.12 5.48 -14.27
CA SER A 306 -7.99 5.79 -12.84
C SER A 306 -9.36 5.87 -12.17
N LEU A 307 -10.33 6.56 -12.78
CA LEU A 307 -11.70 6.64 -12.27
C LEU A 307 -12.43 5.30 -12.34
N ALA A 308 -12.25 4.51 -13.39
CA ALA A 308 -12.84 3.18 -13.50
C ALA A 308 -12.25 2.21 -12.47
N LEU A 309 -10.95 2.30 -12.18
CA LEU A 309 -10.30 1.56 -11.10
C LEU A 309 -10.90 1.91 -9.73
N LEU A 310 -11.12 3.19 -9.49
CA LEU A 310 -11.81 3.68 -8.29
C LEU A 310 -13.23 3.10 -8.21
N LEU A 311 -14.01 3.16 -9.29
CA LEU A 311 -15.37 2.65 -9.36
C LEU A 311 -15.44 1.13 -9.17
N MET A 312 -14.54 0.37 -9.78
CA MET A 312 -14.45 -1.09 -9.58
C MET A 312 -14.08 -1.43 -8.14
N SER A 313 -13.16 -0.67 -7.55
CA SER A 313 -12.74 -0.85 -6.16
C SER A 313 -13.85 -0.48 -5.19
N LEU A 314 -14.64 0.55 -5.47
CA LEU A 314 -15.85 0.91 -4.74
C LEU A 314 -16.93 -0.18 -4.84
N ASN A 315 -17.08 -0.81 -6.00
CA ASN A 315 -18.06 -1.88 -6.18
C ASN A 315 -17.68 -3.15 -5.40
N GLY A 316 -16.38 -3.45 -5.30
CA GLY A 316 -15.84 -4.59 -4.54
C GLY A 316 -15.61 -4.32 -3.04
N ALA A 317 -15.53 -3.05 -2.62
CA ALA A 317 -15.33 -2.66 -1.22
C ALA A 317 -16.67 -2.37 -0.54
N SER A 318 -16.86 -2.92 0.66
CA SER A 318 -17.97 -2.53 1.54
C SER A 318 -17.61 -1.20 2.21
N THR A 319 -18.23 -0.11 1.80
CA THR A 319 -17.82 1.27 2.17
C THR A 319 -17.94 1.59 3.67
N CYS A 320 -18.72 0.88 4.48
CA CYS A 320 -18.71 0.98 5.96
C CYS A 320 -17.96 -0.14 6.66
N LYS A 321 -17.18 -0.92 5.93
CA LYS A 321 -16.20 -1.82 6.52
C LYS A 321 -14.78 -1.26 6.39
N HIS A 322 -14.58 0.05 6.48
CA HIS A 322 -13.23 0.66 6.57
C HIS A 322 -12.69 0.70 8.02
N CYS A 323 -13.17 -0.21 8.86
CA CYS A 323 -12.60 -0.50 10.16
C CYS A 323 -11.36 -1.41 9.97
N LEU A 324 -10.31 -1.21 10.79
CA LEU A 324 -9.10 -2.04 10.79
C LEU A 324 -9.41 -3.55 10.74
N LEU A 325 -10.44 -3.98 11.48
CA LEU A 325 -10.87 -5.38 11.55
C LEU A 325 -11.26 -5.96 10.18
N THR A 326 -11.73 -5.13 9.25
CA THR A 326 -12.05 -5.56 7.89
C THR A 326 -10.83 -5.54 6.98
N LEU A 327 -9.90 -4.59 7.17
CA LEU A 327 -8.62 -4.63 6.46
C LEU A 327 -7.83 -5.90 6.80
N LEU A 328 -7.98 -6.39 8.04
CA LEU A 328 -7.42 -7.66 8.49
C LEU A 328 -8.33 -8.86 8.20
N ALA A 329 -9.52 -8.67 7.62
CA ALA A 329 -10.44 -9.77 7.36
C ALA A 329 -9.84 -10.77 6.35
N GLY A 330 -9.64 -12.00 6.82
CA GLY A 330 -8.97 -13.05 6.06
C GLY A 330 -7.46 -13.14 6.29
N MET A 331 -6.86 -12.17 6.95
CA MET A 331 -5.50 -12.22 7.51
C MET A 331 -5.51 -12.49 9.02
N ALA A 332 -6.66 -12.33 9.69
CA ALA A 332 -6.90 -12.69 11.09
C ALA A 332 -8.10 -13.63 11.24
N VAL A 333 -8.14 -14.36 12.36
CA VAL A 333 -9.27 -15.18 12.81
C VAL A 333 -9.75 -14.64 14.15
N GLU A 334 -11.06 -14.56 14.36
CA GLU A 334 -11.63 -14.21 15.66
C GLU A 334 -11.23 -15.24 16.72
N ASP A 335 -10.65 -14.75 17.81
CA ASP A 335 -10.18 -15.54 18.94
C ASP A 335 -10.42 -14.75 20.23
N PRO A 336 -11.44 -15.11 21.03
CA PRO A 336 -11.79 -14.40 22.26
C PRO A 336 -10.67 -14.37 23.29
N ASP A 337 -9.72 -15.30 23.23
CA ASP A 337 -8.60 -15.39 24.16
C ASP A 337 -7.38 -14.55 23.71
N ALA A 338 -7.43 -13.98 22.50
CA ALA A 338 -6.40 -13.08 22.01
C ALA A 338 -6.56 -11.66 22.57
N PRO A 339 -5.47 -10.89 22.79
CA PRO A 339 -5.52 -9.55 23.41
C PRO A 339 -6.50 -8.56 22.79
N HIS A 340 -6.74 -8.68 21.48
CA HIS A 340 -7.61 -7.80 20.70
C HIS A 340 -8.85 -8.53 20.12
N GLY A 341 -9.15 -9.74 20.62
CA GLY A 341 -10.21 -10.61 20.08
C GLY A 341 -9.91 -11.18 18.69
N LEU A 342 -8.69 -10.96 18.17
CA LEU A 342 -8.22 -11.42 16.87
C LEU A 342 -6.85 -12.08 16.98
N LYS A 343 -6.71 -13.22 16.34
CA LYS A 343 -5.44 -13.91 16.12
C LYS A 343 -4.99 -13.73 14.67
N LEU A 344 -3.84 -13.08 14.49
CA LEU A 344 -3.26 -12.89 13.16
C LEU A 344 -2.73 -14.21 12.58
N THR A 345 -2.79 -14.35 11.26
CA THR A 345 -2.19 -15.50 10.55
C THR A 345 -0.67 -15.35 10.42
N ILE A 346 -0.19 -14.10 10.38
CA ILE A 346 1.22 -13.74 10.46
C ILE A 346 1.39 -13.03 11.79
N GLU A 347 2.19 -13.61 12.69
CA GLU A 347 2.37 -13.09 14.06
C GLU A 347 3.12 -11.74 14.03
N ASP A 348 4.21 -11.67 13.27
CA ASP A 348 4.96 -10.45 13.01
C ASP A 348 4.39 -9.73 11.78
N TYR A 349 3.33 -8.95 12.01
CA TYR A 349 2.71 -8.09 11.00
C TYR A 349 2.60 -6.68 11.56
N PRO A 350 3.63 -5.82 11.36
CA PRO A 350 3.75 -4.53 12.04
C PRO A 350 2.53 -3.62 11.90
N PHE A 351 2.03 -3.41 10.68
CA PHE A 351 0.83 -2.59 10.45
C PHE A 351 -0.40 -3.11 11.22
N ALA A 352 -0.57 -4.43 11.29
CA ALA A 352 -1.71 -5.03 11.99
C ALA A 352 -1.56 -4.94 13.51
N ASN A 353 -0.37 -5.25 14.03
CA ASN A 353 -0.08 -5.23 15.47
C ASN A 353 -0.20 -3.81 16.05
N ASP A 354 0.49 -2.85 15.44
CA ASP A 354 0.46 -1.46 15.89
C ASP A 354 -0.93 -0.83 15.68
N GLY A 355 -1.57 -1.16 14.55
CA GLY A 355 -2.93 -0.72 14.25
C GLY A 355 -3.94 -1.21 15.27
N LEU A 356 -3.84 -2.45 15.75
CA LEU A 356 -4.77 -3.01 16.74
C LEU A 356 -4.64 -2.31 18.10
N LEU A 357 -3.43 -1.97 18.52
CA LEU A 357 -3.18 -1.19 19.73
C LEU A 357 -3.85 0.19 19.65
N LEU A 358 -3.67 0.88 18.52
CA LEU A 358 -4.24 2.20 18.30
C LEU A 358 -5.77 2.14 18.16
N TRP A 359 -6.30 1.14 17.46
CA TRP A 359 -7.73 0.92 17.31
C TRP A 359 -8.43 0.74 18.67
N ASP A 360 -7.84 -0.05 19.57
CA ASP A 360 -8.41 -0.26 20.90
C ASP A 360 -8.38 1.01 21.75
N ALA A 361 -7.30 1.79 21.69
CA ALA A 361 -7.21 3.08 22.39
C ALA A 361 -8.28 4.07 21.88
N ILE A 362 -8.47 4.17 20.55
CA ILE A 362 -9.51 5.01 19.94
C ILE A 362 -10.89 4.51 20.38
N LYS A 363 -11.14 3.20 20.33
CA LYS A 363 -12.42 2.60 20.70
C LYS A 363 -12.75 2.85 22.16
N GLU A 364 -11.77 2.76 23.07
CA GLU A 364 -11.94 3.07 24.49
C GLU A 364 -12.31 4.54 24.70
N TRP A 365 -11.57 5.46 24.07
CA TRP A 365 -11.86 6.90 24.11
C TRP A 365 -13.28 7.21 23.64
N VAL A 366 -13.63 6.74 22.43
CA VAL A 366 -14.97 6.95 21.84
C VAL A 366 -16.05 6.31 22.71
N SER A 367 -15.80 5.13 23.29
CA SER A 367 -16.76 4.47 24.18
C SER A 367 -17.04 5.29 25.43
N ASN A 368 -15.99 5.82 26.08
CA ASN A 368 -16.15 6.64 27.27
C ASN A 368 -16.91 7.95 26.96
N TYR A 369 -16.61 8.58 25.82
CA TYR A 369 -17.28 9.81 25.39
C TYR A 369 -18.75 9.57 25.03
N VAL A 370 -19.03 8.58 24.17
CA VAL A 370 -20.39 8.30 23.70
C VAL A 370 -21.28 7.84 24.84
N ASN A 371 -20.79 6.97 25.74
CA ASN A 371 -21.62 6.48 26.86
C ASN A 371 -21.93 7.58 27.90
N HIS A 372 -21.14 8.66 27.95
CA HIS A 372 -21.43 9.80 28.80
C HIS A 372 -22.66 10.60 28.27
N TYR A 373 -22.73 10.85 26.96
CA TYR A 373 -23.84 11.61 26.35
C TYR A 373 -25.05 10.73 25.97
N TYR A 374 -24.83 9.45 25.66
CA TYR A 374 -25.84 8.48 25.23
C TYR A 374 -25.77 7.19 26.09
N PRO A 375 -26.08 7.24 27.39
CA PRO A 375 -26.10 6.06 28.26
C PRO A 375 -27.11 4.99 27.86
N GLY A 376 -28.14 5.32 27.04
CA GLY A 376 -29.16 4.35 26.62
C GLY A 376 -29.51 4.42 25.12
N PRO A 377 -29.97 3.29 24.52
CA PRO A 377 -30.36 3.26 23.10
C PRO A 377 -31.46 4.27 22.73
N SER A 378 -32.39 4.54 23.65
CA SER A 378 -33.50 5.47 23.40
C SER A 378 -33.03 6.88 23.07
N GLN A 379 -31.90 7.33 23.64
CA GLN A 379 -31.36 8.66 23.37
C GLN A 379 -30.76 8.75 21.97
N VAL A 380 -30.16 7.66 21.46
CA VAL A 380 -29.62 7.59 20.10
C VAL A 380 -30.75 7.58 19.07
N GLU A 381 -31.83 6.86 19.34
CA GLU A 381 -32.99 6.80 18.43
C GLU A 381 -33.79 8.11 18.41
N SER A 382 -33.87 8.83 19.55
CA SER A 382 -34.60 10.09 19.65
C SER A 382 -33.85 11.31 19.12
N ASP A 383 -32.55 11.18 18.82
CA ASP A 383 -31.70 12.28 18.37
C ASP A 383 -31.91 12.56 16.87
N GLU A 384 -32.70 13.59 16.56
CA GLU A 384 -33.06 13.94 15.19
C GLU A 384 -31.84 14.40 14.36
N GLU A 385 -30.89 15.13 14.96
CA GLU A 385 -29.68 15.60 14.28
C GLU A 385 -28.79 14.40 13.91
N LEU A 386 -28.60 13.48 14.85
CA LEU A 386 -27.77 12.29 14.66
C LEU A 386 -28.38 11.32 13.64
N GLN A 387 -29.70 11.11 13.66
CA GLN A 387 -30.39 10.26 12.69
C GLN A 387 -30.37 10.88 11.28
N ALA A 388 -30.53 12.21 11.18
CA ALA A 388 -30.41 12.92 9.91
C ALA A 388 -28.98 12.86 9.35
N TRP A 389 -27.97 13.06 10.20
CA TRP A 389 -26.55 12.94 9.88
C TRP A 389 -26.21 11.59 9.24
N TRP A 390 -26.57 10.49 9.90
CA TRP A 390 -26.26 9.16 9.38
C TRP A 390 -27.06 8.80 8.13
N THR A 391 -28.31 9.27 8.05
CA THR A 391 -29.15 9.09 6.87
C THR A 391 -28.57 9.81 5.66
N GLU A 392 -28.08 11.04 5.82
CA GLU A 392 -27.45 11.81 4.72
C GLU A 392 -26.15 11.14 4.26
N ILE A 393 -25.30 10.69 5.19
CA ILE A 393 -24.07 9.95 4.86
C ILE A 393 -24.40 8.72 3.99
N ARG A 394 -25.36 7.89 4.41
CA ARG A 394 -25.72 6.67 3.68
C ARG A 394 -26.37 6.97 2.33
N THR A 395 -27.34 7.89 2.30
CA THR A 395 -28.22 8.05 1.13
C THR A 395 -27.76 9.08 0.12
N LYS A 396 -26.96 10.07 0.54
CA LYS A 396 -26.41 11.13 -0.32
C LYS A 396 -24.89 11.03 -0.44
N GLY A 397 -24.19 10.86 0.68
CA GLY A 397 -22.74 10.72 0.68
C GLY A 397 -22.24 9.48 -0.06
N HIS A 398 -22.89 8.34 0.20
CA HIS A 398 -22.58 7.05 -0.41
C HIS A 398 -23.77 6.45 -1.15
N GLU A 399 -24.48 7.27 -1.93
CA GLU A 399 -25.73 6.90 -2.62
C GLU A 399 -25.64 5.58 -3.39
N HIS A 400 -24.53 5.34 -4.08
CA HIS A 400 -24.26 4.14 -4.87
C HIS A 400 -24.23 2.83 -4.05
N LYS A 401 -24.13 2.90 -2.72
CA LYS A 401 -24.07 1.77 -1.79
C LYS A 401 -25.16 1.81 -0.72
N LYS A 402 -26.15 2.71 -0.83
CA LYS A 402 -27.14 2.97 0.23
C LYS A 402 -27.98 1.75 0.64
N ASP A 403 -28.20 0.81 -0.29
CA ASP A 403 -29.08 -0.36 -0.11
C ASP A 403 -28.33 -1.62 0.37
N GLU A 404 -27.03 -1.48 0.66
CA GLU A 404 -26.20 -2.61 1.06
C GLU A 404 -26.52 -3.06 2.51
N PRO A 405 -26.56 -4.38 2.79
CA PRO A 405 -27.03 -4.90 4.07
C PRO A 405 -26.05 -4.68 5.23
N TRP A 406 -24.82 -4.25 4.94
CA TRP A 406 -23.78 -4.06 5.95
C TRP A 406 -23.79 -2.67 6.60
N TRP A 407 -24.66 -1.75 6.19
CA TRP A 407 -24.78 -0.45 6.83
C TRP A 407 -25.29 -0.60 8.28
N PRO A 408 -24.57 -0.04 9.27
CA PRO A 408 -25.10 0.10 10.63
C PRO A 408 -26.45 0.83 10.64
N VAL A 409 -27.39 0.36 11.45
CA VAL A 409 -28.75 0.92 11.54
C VAL A 409 -28.82 2.12 12.49
N LEU A 410 -27.76 2.37 13.28
CA LEU A 410 -27.63 3.45 14.26
C LEU A 410 -28.83 3.53 15.22
N LYS A 411 -29.00 2.48 16.03
CA LYS A 411 -30.06 2.40 17.04
C LYS A 411 -29.53 2.38 18.46
N THR A 412 -28.30 1.93 18.63
CA THR A 412 -27.70 1.74 19.95
C THR A 412 -26.44 2.58 20.11
N SER A 413 -26.07 2.86 21.36
CA SER A 413 -24.78 3.50 21.66
C SER A 413 -23.60 2.68 21.12
N LYS A 414 -23.75 1.34 21.07
CA LYS A 414 -22.76 0.45 20.46
C LYS A 414 -22.59 0.72 18.96
N ASP A 415 -23.68 0.87 18.21
CA ASP A 415 -23.62 1.20 16.79
C ASP A 415 -22.90 2.54 16.58
N LEU A 416 -23.23 3.55 17.40
CA LEU A 416 -22.62 4.87 17.34
C LEU A 416 -21.11 4.82 17.66
N ILE A 417 -20.72 4.05 18.68
CA ILE A 417 -19.31 3.83 19.03
C ILE A 417 -18.56 3.19 17.86
N GLU A 418 -19.12 2.14 17.24
CA GLU A 418 -18.48 1.45 16.12
C GLU A 418 -18.31 2.38 14.90
N ILE A 419 -19.34 3.16 14.57
CA ILE A 419 -19.30 4.14 13.46
C ILE A 419 -18.22 5.20 13.72
N ILE A 420 -18.24 5.84 14.89
CA ILE A 420 -17.30 6.92 15.20
C ILE A 420 -15.87 6.39 15.29
N THR A 421 -15.66 5.22 15.92
CA THR A 421 -14.34 4.58 15.98
C THR A 421 -13.80 4.33 14.58
N ALA A 422 -14.64 3.86 13.65
CA ALA A 422 -14.23 3.67 12.26
C ALA A 422 -13.86 4.99 11.56
N ILE A 423 -14.65 6.05 11.75
CA ILE A 423 -14.35 7.37 11.18
C ILE A 423 -13.01 7.90 11.71
N VAL A 424 -12.84 7.91 13.04
CA VAL A 424 -11.61 8.39 13.69
C VAL A 424 -10.40 7.58 13.26
N TRP A 425 -10.52 6.25 13.16
CA TRP A 425 -9.45 5.38 12.65
C TRP A 425 -9.05 5.74 11.22
N VAL A 426 -10.03 5.93 10.32
CA VAL A 426 -9.76 6.22 8.91
C VAL A 426 -9.03 7.56 8.74
N THR A 427 -9.42 8.57 9.51
CA THR A 427 -8.83 9.92 9.42
C THR A 427 -7.53 10.10 10.19
N SER A 428 -7.17 9.15 11.06
CA SER A 428 -5.90 9.16 11.80
C SER A 428 -5.04 7.96 11.41
N GLY A 429 -5.12 6.85 12.15
CA GLY A 429 -4.24 5.69 12.03
C GLY A 429 -4.15 5.11 10.62
N HIS A 430 -5.28 4.94 9.91
CA HIS A 430 -5.25 4.45 8.52
C HIS A 430 -4.53 5.44 7.61
N HIS A 431 -4.97 6.70 7.60
CA HIS A 431 -4.42 7.72 6.71
C HIS A 431 -2.93 7.92 6.95
N ALA A 432 -2.50 7.99 8.21
CA ALA A 432 -1.09 8.09 8.57
C ALA A 432 -0.27 6.93 7.99
N ALA A 433 -0.73 5.69 8.17
CA ALA A 433 -0.02 4.49 7.72
C ALA A 433 0.19 4.40 6.20
N VAL A 434 -0.72 4.97 5.40
CA VAL A 434 -0.62 4.95 3.93
C VAL A 434 -0.05 6.24 3.33
N THR A 435 0.19 7.27 4.14
CA THR A 435 0.56 8.61 3.66
C THR A 435 2.00 8.97 4.00
N PHE A 436 2.39 8.90 5.28
CA PHE A 436 3.68 9.47 5.70
C PHE A 436 4.89 8.62 5.26
N GLY A 437 4.69 7.33 4.96
CA GLY A 437 5.74 6.47 4.39
C GLY A 437 5.99 6.68 2.89
N GLN A 438 5.26 7.58 2.22
CA GLN A 438 5.35 7.77 0.77
C GLN A 438 6.77 8.17 0.33
N TYR A 439 7.36 9.19 0.94
CA TYR A 439 8.70 9.63 0.56
C TYR A 439 9.78 8.64 1.02
N THR A 440 9.66 8.07 2.22
CA THR A 440 10.58 7.04 2.71
C THR A 440 10.71 5.88 1.72
N TYR A 441 9.59 5.29 1.30
CA TYR A 441 9.61 4.09 0.47
C TYR A 441 9.70 4.40 -1.03
N ALA A 442 9.03 5.46 -1.50
CA ALA A 442 8.90 5.77 -2.92
C ALA A 442 9.70 7.00 -3.38
N GLY A 443 10.39 7.70 -2.47
CA GLY A 443 11.37 8.75 -2.81
C GLY A 443 12.54 8.21 -3.63
N TYR A 444 12.84 6.91 -3.53
CA TYR A 444 13.76 6.21 -4.43
C TYR A 444 12.99 5.27 -5.37
N PHE A 445 12.66 5.75 -6.58
CA PHE A 445 11.79 5.00 -7.50
C PHE A 445 12.26 3.58 -7.86
N PRO A 446 13.56 3.19 -7.81
CA PRO A 446 13.92 1.79 -8.04
C PRO A 446 13.31 0.84 -7.00
N ASN A 447 13.12 1.33 -5.77
CA ASN A 447 12.41 0.62 -4.72
C ASN A 447 10.90 0.58 -4.96
N ARG A 448 10.31 1.73 -5.33
CA ARG A 448 8.87 1.83 -5.56
C ARG A 448 8.53 2.59 -6.83
N PRO A 449 8.66 1.96 -8.01
CA PRO A 449 8.31 2.60 -9.27
C PRO A 449 6.81 2.84 -9.32
N THR A 450 6.39 4.00 -9.84
CA THR A 450 4.97 4.33 -10.03
C THR A 450 4.43 3.85 -11.37
N ILE A 451 5.33 3.64 -12.34
CA ILE A 451 5.00 3.26 -13.71
C ILE A 451 6.09 2.35 -14.30
N ALA A 452 5.68 1.43 -15.15
CA ALA A 452 6.58 0.63 -15.99
C ALA A 452 6.41 1.07 -17.46
N ARG A 453 7.50 1.42 -18.15
CA ARG A 453 7.44 2.03 -19.49
C ARG A 453 7.60 1.05 -20.66
N THR A 454 8.06 -0.17 -20.39
CA THR A 454 8.34 -1.19 -21.42
C THR A 454 7.73 -2.52 -21.04
N ASN A 455 7.29 -3.29 -22.05
CA ASN A 455 6.81 -4.65 -21.87
C ASN A 455 7.94 -5.58 -21.38
N MET A 456 7.54 -6.74 -20.86
CA MET A 456 8.46 -7.83 -20.54
C MET A 456 9.27 -8.22 -21.78
N PRO A 457 10.61 -8.41 -21.68
CA PRO A 457 11.45 -8.80 -22.82
C PRO A 457 11.09 -10.14 -23.45
N THR A 458 10.26 -10.96 -22.79
CA THR A 458 9.77 -12.26 -23.27
C THR A 458 8.39 -12.18 -23.92
N GLU A 459 7.73 -11.02 -23.91
CA GLU A 459 6.44 -10.82 -24.58
C GLU A 459 6.66 -10.60 -26.08
N ASP A 460 6.42 -11.63 -26.88
CA ASP A 460 6.53 -11.61 -28.35
C ASP A 460 7.83 -10.94 -28.88
N PRO A 461 9.02 -11.36 -28.42
CA PRO A 461 10.26 -10.66 -28.74
C PRO A 461 10.64 -10.84 -30.22
N SER A 462 11.14 -9.77 -30.83
CA SER A 462 11.91 -9.90 -32.06
C SER A 462 13.27 -10.56 -31.77
N GLU A 463 13.89 -11.18 -32.76
CA GLU A 463 15.23 -11.74 -32.59
C GLU A 463 16.26 -10.68 -32.16
N GLU A 464 16.11 -9.45 -32.65
CA GLU A 464 17.01 -8.35 -32.34
C GLU A 464 16.84 -7.88 -30.89
N ASP A 465 15.59 -7.74 -30.44
CA ASP A 465 15.28 -7.36 -29.06
C ASP A 465 15.77 -8.41 -28.07
N TRP A 466 15.60 -9.70 -28.39
CA TRP A 466 16.09 -10.79 -27.56
C TRP A 466 17.62 -10.81 -27.49
N LYS A 467 18.30 -10.65 -28.64
CA LYS A 467 19.78 -10.55 -28.68
C LYS A 467 20.27 -9.33 -27.89
N ARG A 468 19.57 -8.20 -27.95
CA ARG A 468 19.88 -6.99 -27.17
C ARG A 468 19.72 -7.23 -25.68
N PHE A 469 18.61 -7.85 -25.26
CA PHE A 469 18.36 -8.20 -23.86
C PHE A 469 19.43 -9.16 -23.33
N MET A 470 19.78 -10.20 -24.08
CA MET A 470 20.81 -11.16 -23.67
C MET A 470 22.20 -10.52 -23.55
N LYS A 471 22.50 -9.49 -24.36
CA LYS A 471 23.79 -8.78 -24.32
C LYS A 471 23.87 -7.71 -23.22
N LYS A 472 22.75 -7.03 -22.93
CA LYS A 472 22.66 -5.89 -22.00
C LYS A 472 21.31 -5.87 -21.26
N PRO A 473 21.04 -6.84 -20.38
CA PRO A 473 19.76 -6.93 -19.67
C PRO A 473 19.49 -5.74 -18.74
N GLU A 474 20.55 -5.12 -18.21
CA GLU A 474 20.47 -3.91 -17.38
C GLU A 474 19.85 -2.73 -18.13
N THR A 475 20.05 -2.64 -19.44
CA THR A 475 19.45 -1.58 -20.26
C THR A 475 17.92 -1.73 -20.32
N ALA A 476 17.42 -2.97 -20.40
CA ALA A 476 15.98 -3.24 -20.38
C ALA A 476 15.36 -2.86 -19.03
N LEU A 477 16.06 -3.14 -17.93
CA LEU A 477 15.65 -2.72 -16.59
C LEU A 477 15.50 -1.19 -16.50
N PHE A 478 16.52 -0.44 -16.93
CA PHE A 478 16.48 1.03 -16.90
C PHE A 478 15.42 1.65 -17.82
N GLN A 479 15.15 1.02 -18.96
CA GLN A 479 14.09 1.45 -19.84
C GLN A 479 12.70 1.21 -19.24
N CYS A 480 12.55 0.18 -18.38
CA CYS A 480 11.31 -0.12 -17.68
C CYS A 480 10.97 0.95 -16.63
N PHE A 481 11.96 1.47 -15.91
CA PHE A 481 11.76 2.49 -14.87
C PHE A 481 11.18 3.82 -15.40
N PRO A 482 10.56 4.65 -14.54
CA PRO A 482 10.07 5.99 -14.90
C PRO A 482 11.13 6.85 -15.59
N SER A 483 10.71 7.79 -16.44
CA SER A 483 11.61 8.79 -17.00
C SER A 483 12.08 9.78 -15.92
N LYS A 484 13.21 10.48 -16.16
CA LYS A 484 13.73 11.48 -15.22
C LYS A 484 12.69 12.56 -14.88
N LEU A 485 11.91 13.01 -15.87
CA LEU A 485 10.86 14.02 -15.65
C LEU A 485 9.71 13.48 -14.80
N GLN A 486 9.28 12.24 -15.04
CA GLN A 486 8.25 11.58 -14.22
C GLN A 486 8.74 11.38 -12.79
N ALA A 487 9.98 10.92 -12.61
CA ALA A 487 10.58 10.73 -11.29
C ALA A 487 10.64 12.04 -10.50
N ILE A 488 11.13 13.13 -11.10
CA ILE A 488 11.21 14.45 -10.43
C ILE A 488 9.80 14.93 -10.01
N ARG A 489 8.80 14.81 -10.88
CA ARG A 489 7.42 15.21 -10.58
C ARG A 489 6.84 14.41 -9.42
N VAL A 490 6.98 13.08 -9.46
CA VAL A 490 6.48 12.20 -8.39
C VAL A 490 7.21 12.49 -7.08
N MET A 491 8.54 12.56 -7.07
CA MET A 491 9.31 12.80 -5.86
C MET A 491 8.96 14.15 -5.21
N ALA A 492 8.75 15.21 -6.00
CA ALA A 492 8.29 16.50 -5.49
C ALA A 492 6.93 16.40 -4.79
N VAL A 493 5.98 15.68 -5.39
CA VAL A 493 4.66 15.46 -4.78
C VAL A 493 4.76 14.61 -3.52
N LEU A 494 5.50 13.50 -3.54
CA LEU A 494 5.64 12.62 -2.38
C LEU A 494 6.33 13.32 -1.20
N ASP A 495 7.31 14.19 -1.47
CA ASP A 495 7.97 14.99 -0.43
C ASP A 495 6.94 15.89 0.27
N ILE A 496 6.12 16.62 -0.49
CA ILE A 496 5.07 17.47 0.06
C ILE A 496 4.06 16.65 0.88
N LEU A 497 3.58 15.52 0.35
CA LEU A 497 2.55 14.71 0.97
C LEU A 497 3.03 13.94 2.21
N SER A 498 4.34 13.74 2.37
CA SER A 498 4.91 13.02 3.52
C SER A 498 5.33 13.94 4.67
N ASN A 499 5.27 15.25 4.46
CA ASN A 499 5.70 16.23 5.45
C ASN A 499 4.56 16.66 6.36
N HIS A 500 4.86 16.80 7.65
CA HIS A 500 3.92 17.33 8.65
C HIS A 500 3.96 18.85 8.69
N SER A 501 2.79 19.48 8.75
CA SER A 501 2.70 20.93 8.89
C SER A 501 3.08 21.36 10.32
N PRO A 502 3.68 22.56 10.53
CA PRO A 502 3.96 23.06 11.88
C PRO A 502 2.71 23.24 12.76
N ASP A 503 1.53 23.38 12.16
CA ASP A 503 0.23 23.52 12.83
C ASP A 503 -0.58 22.22 12.88
N GLU A 504 0.08 21.08 12.67
CA GLU A 504 -0.52 19.74 12.67
C GLU A 504 -1.20 19.39 14.01
N GLY A 505 -2.38 18.79 13.91
CA GLY A 505 -3.20 18.36 15.04
C GLY A 505 -3.12 16.87 15.30
N TYR A 506 -2.03 16.41 15.92
CA TYR A 506 -1.83 14.99 16.27
C TYR A 506 -2.90 14.43 17.22
N LEU A 507 -3.16 13.13 17.08
CA LEU A 507 -4.16 12.42 17.86
C LEU A 507 -3.90 12.55 19.37
N GLY A 508 -4.94 12.94 20.12
CA GLY A 508 -4.87 13.07 21.58
C GLY A 508 -4.00 14.21 22.11
N LYS A 509 -3.47 15.11 21.25
CA LYS A 509 -2.58 16.20 21.67
C LYS A 509 -3.32 17.45 22.14
N THR A 510 -4.32 17.90 21.39
CA THR A 510 -5.09 19.12 21.68
C THR A 510 -6.44 18.74 22.29
N MET A 511 -6.69 19.20 23.52
CA MET A 511 -7.97 19.02 24.18
C MET A 511 -8.91 20.17 23.81
N GLU A 512 -10.13 19.86 23.40
CA GLU A 512 -11.16 20.88 23.19
C GLU A 512 -11.59 21.50 24.53
N GLN A 513 -11.90 22.80 24.56
CA GLN A 513 -12.29 23.48 25.79
C GLN A 513 -13.52 22.86 26.44
N SER A 514 -14.51 22.45 25.65
CA SER A 514 -15.72 21.83 26.19
C SER A 514 -15.48 20.48 26.85
N TRP A 515 -14.46 19.75 26.40
CA TRP A 515 -14.03 18.50 27.02
C TRP A 515 -13.32 18.79 28.35
N ALA A 516 -12.56 19.87 28.42
CA ALA A 516 -11.87 20.29 29.64
C ALA A 516 -12.84 20.75 30.75
N ASP A 517 -13.96 21.35 30.34
CA ASP A 517 -14.99 21.85 31.24
C ASP A 517 -15.83 20.71 31.85
N ASP A 518 -15.93 19.55 31.19
CA ASP A 518 -16.57 18.34 31.72
C ASP A 518 -15.55 17.42 32.41
N PRO A 519 -15.62 17.22 33.74
CA PRO A 519 -14.62 16.43 34.47
C PRO A 519 -14.53 14.96 34.02
N ILE A 520 -15.64 14.38 33.55
CA ILE A 520 -15.68 12.96 33.14
C ILE A 520 -14.99 12.81 31.79
N ILE A 521 -15.31 13.69 30.85
CA ILE A 521 -14.69 13.68 29.51
C ILE A 521 -13.22 14.06 29.58
N LYS A 522 -12.87 15.08 30.37
CA LYS A 522 -11.48 15.46 30.62
C LYS A 522 -10.63 14.28 31.09
N ALA A 523 -11.10 13.56 32.11
CA ALA A 523 -10.40 12.39 32.63
C ALA A 523 -10.31 11.26 31.60
N ALA A 524 -11.32 11.08 30.74
CA ALA A 524 -11.26 10.12 29.65
C ALA A 524 -10.24 10.50 28.57
N PHE A 525 -10.13 11.78 28.22
CA PHE A 525 -9.15 12.27 27.25
C PHE A 525 -7.73 12.19 27.79
N GLU A 526 -7.51 12.50 29.07
CA GLU A 526 -6.22 12.35 29.74
C GLU A 526 -5.76 10.87 29.72
N ARG A 527 -6.67 9.94 30.03
CA ARG A 527 -6.38 8.49 29.89
C ARG A 527 -6.04 8.09 28.46
N PHE A 528 -6.76 8.64 27.47
CA PHE A 528 -6.46 8.39 26.07
C PHE A 528 -5.05 8.89 25.69
N ASN A 529 -4.69 10.10 26.12
CA ASN A 529 -3.35 10.66 25.90
C ASN A 529 -2.24 9.81 26.55
N GLU A 530 -2.44 9.35 27.78
CA GLU A 530 -1.51 8.45 28.47
C GLU A 530 -1.36 7.12 27.73
N ARG A 531 -2.48 6.57 27.24
CA ARG A 531 -2.47 5.33 26.46
C ARG A 531 -1.69 5.47 25.15
N LEU A 532 -1.85 6.58 24.44
CA LEU A 532 -1.09 6.86 23.21
C LEU A 532 0.42 6.92 23.48
N LYS A 533 0.86 7.56 24.56
CA LYS A 533 2.28 7.58 24.97
C LYS A 533 2.82 6.19 25.31
N MET A 534 2.00 5.33 25.94
CA MET A 534 2.40 3.95 26.16
C MET A 534 2.55 3.18 24.84
N ILE A 535 1.64 3.39 23.90
CA ILE A 535 1.69 2.76 22.57
C ILE A 535 2.94 3.21 21.81
N GLU A 536 3.24 4.51 21.82
CA GLU A 536 4.48 5.07 21.25
C GLU A 536 5.73 4.37 21.83
N GLY A 537 5.78 4.20 23.16
CA GLY A 537 6.87 3.47 23.81
C GLY A 537 6.99 2.00 23.38
N ILE A 538 5.86 1.30 23.22
CA ILE A 538 5.84 -0.09 22.73
C ILE A 538 6.36 -0.18 21.29
N ILE A 539 5.90 0.72 20.42
CA ILE A 539 6.30 0.76 19.01
C ILE A 539 7.80 1.06 18.90
N ASP A 540 8.31 2.02 19.67
CA ASP A 540 9.73 2.35 19.73
C ASP A 540 10.60 1.18 20.20
N GLU A 541 10.14 0.42 21.20
CA GLU A 541 10.84 -0.76 21.69
C GLU A 541 10.89 -1.87 20.62
N ASN A 542 9.74 -2.18 20.00
CA ASN A 542 9.65 -3.20 18.93
C ASN A 542 10.58 -2.85 17.76
N SER A 543 10.59 -1.58 17.36
CA SER A 543 11.39 -1.07 16.25
C SER A 543 12.90 -1.07 16.54
N ARG A 544 13.30 -1.01 17.81
CA ARG A 544 14.72 -1.16 18.21
C ARG A 544 15.19 -2.60 18.23
N THR A 545 14.29 -3.55 18.51
CA THR A 545 14.59 -4.98 18.44
C THR A 545 14.62 -5.52 17.01
N GLU A 546 13.83 -4.92 16.12
CA GLU A 546 13.77 -5.23 14.69
C GLU A 546 14.61 -4.20 13.93
N MET A 547 15.92 -4.44 13.85
CA MET A 547 16.98 -3.53 13.36
C MET A 547 16.81 -2.98 11.91
N GLU A 548 15.64 -3.18 11.28
CA GLU A 548 15.33 -2.86 9.88
C GLU A 548 13.96 -2.18 9.66
N LEU A 549 13.15 -1.95 10.70
CA LEU A 549 11.81 -1.39 10.53
C LEU A 549 11.74 0.12 10.79
N GLU A 550 11.34 0.88 9.76
CA GLU A 550 10.65 2.13 10.02
C GLU A 550 9.23 1.80 10.48
N PRO A 551 8.74 2.37 11.60
CA PRO A 551 7.44 2.00 12.14
C PRO A 551 6.33 2.50 11.22
N CYS A 552 5.34 1.65 10.94
CA CYS A 552 4.23 1.99 10.05
C CYS A 552 3.34 3.12 10.60
N LEU A 553 3.45 3.45 11.89
CA LEU A 553 2.53 4.33 12.61
C LEU A 553 3.26 5.39 13.48
N MET A 554 4.50 5.81 13.21
CA MET A 554 5.22 6.78 14.07
C MET A 554 4.57 8.16 14.25
N SER A 555 3.53 8.51 13.49
CA SER A 555 3.00 9.87 13.44
C SER A 555 1.46 9.94 13.38
N PHE A 556 0.80 9.22 14.30
CA PHE A 556 -0.65 9.37 14.56
C PHE A 556 -1.00 10.52 15.49
#